data_AF-A0A1Y3U000-F1
#
_entry.id   AF-A0A1Y3U000-F1
#
_cell.length_a   1.000
_cell.length_b   1.000
_cell.length_c   1.000
_cell.angle_alpha   90.00
_cell.angle_beta   90.00
_cell.angle_gamma   90.00
#
_symmetry.space_group_name_H-M   'P 1'
#
loop_
_entity.id
_entity.type
_entity.pdbx_description
1 polymer ?
#
loop_
_entity_poly.entity_id
_entity_poly.type
_entity_poly.pdbx_seq_one_letter_code
_entity_poly.pdbx_strand_id
1 'polypeptide(L)'
;MTAKHRKLCLFYLNCWGLLERCSDSKEQRWLLAIQKTEAYYLTREGAISAIVFDLHFRRKLSRSKTIQEGHISATSYDKALTDILSTLAVYAAQDGLLD
;
A
#
# COMPACT_ATOMS: atom_id res chain seq x y z
N MET A 1 -4.78 12.87 6.41
CA MET A 1 -5.46 12.12 5.32
C MET A 1 -6.94 12.00 5.63
N THR A 2 -7.83 12.28 4.67
CA THR A 2 -9.29 12.16 4.88
C THR A 2 -9.74 10.69 4.84
N ALA A 3 -10.94 10.38 5.36
CA ALA A 3 -11.52 9.04 5.26
C ALA A 3 -11.75 8.59 3.80
N LYS A 4 -12.08 9.54 2.90
CA LYS A 4 -12.23 9.32 1.45
C LYS A 4 -10.90 8.87 0.84
N HIS A 5 -9.83 9.64 1.06
CA HIS A 5 -8.49 9.33 0.55
C HIS A 5 -7.98 7.99 1.08
N ARG A 6 -8.21 7.70 2.36
CA ARG A 6 -7.82 6.41 2.98
C ARG A 6 -8.51 5.23 2.28
N LYS A 7 -9.82 5.31 2.04
CA LYS A 7 -10.58 4.27 1.34
C LYS A 7 -10.08 4.08 -0.09
N LEU A 8 -9.77 5.16 -0.79
CA LEU A 8 -9.29 5.12 -2.16
C LEU A 8 -7.90 4.47 -2.26
N CYS A 9 -6.97 4.88 -1.39
CA CYS A 9 -5.64 4.26 -1.31
C CYS A 9 -5.73 2.76 -1.00
N LEU A 10 -6.59 2.38 -0.04
CA LEU A 10 -6.79 0.97 0.31
C LEU A 10 -7.39 0.17 -0.85
N PHE A 11 -8.34 0.74 -1.60
CA PHE A 11 -8.92 0.11 -2.77
C PHE A 11 -7.86 -0.18 -3.83
N TYR A 12 -7.08 0.82 -4.24
CA TYR A 12 -6.07 0.65 -5.29
C TYR A 12 -4.92 -0.28 -4.88
N LEU A 13 -4.47 -0.25 -3.62
CA LEU A 13 -3.50 -1.24 -3.11
C LEU A 13 -4.04 -2.67 -3.16
N ASN A 14 -5.31 -2.86 -2.80
CA ASN A 14 -5.94 -4.18 -2.90
C ASN A 14 -6.09 -4.63 -4.36
N CYS A 15 -6.30 -3.71 -5.28
CA CYS A 15 -6.40 -3.97 -6.71
C CYS A 15 -5.05 -4.07 -7.44
N TRP A 16 -3.90 -3.97 -6.76
CA TRP A 16 -2.57 -3.88 -7.40
C TRP A 16 -2.35 -4.87 -8.56
N GLY A 17 -2.55 -6.18 -8.36
CA GLY A 17 -2.35 -7.16 -9.43
C GLY A 17 -3.31 -7.03 -10.63
N LEU A 18 -4.44 -6.33 -10.46
CA LEU A 18 -5.32 -5.97 -11.56
C LEU A 18 -4.82 -4.72 -12.29
N LEU A 19 -4.30 -3.73 -11.55
CA LEU A 19 -3.74 -2.50 -12.13
C LEU A 19 -2.57 -2.78 -13.07
N GLU A 20 -1.75 -3.78 -12.76
CA GLU A 20 -0.64 -4.24 -13.63
C GLU A 20 -1.11 -4.71 -15.02
N ARG A 21 -2.40 -5.01 -15.18
CA ARG A 21 -3.01 -5.49 -16.43
C ARG A 21 -3.85 -4.41 -17.14
N CYS A 22 -4.10 -3.29 -16.49
CA CYS A 22 -4.91 -2.20 -17.04
C CYS A 22 -4.08 -1.32 -17.99
N SER A 23 -4.66 -0.85 -19.07
CA SER A 23 -4.03 0.12 -19.99
C SER A 23 -4.49 1.57 -19.76
N ASP A 24 -5.44 1.79 -18.85
CA ASP A 24 -6.05 3.11 -18.63
C ASP A 24 -5.12 4.07 -17.88
N SER A 25 -5.15 5.35 -18.26
CA SER A 25 -4.20 6.37 -17.80
C SER A 25 -4.32 6.70 -16.31
N LYS A 26 -5.50 6.53 -15.71
CA LYS A 26 -5.70 6.76 -14.27
C LYS A 26 -5.15 5.59 -13.46
N GLU A 27 -5.46 4.36 -13.87
CA GLU A 27 -5.02 3.11 -13.25
C GLU A 27 -3.50 2.98 -13.32
N GLN A 28 -2.90 3.38 -14.45
CA GLN A 28 -1.44 3.45 -14.61
C GLN A 28 -0.77 4.45 -13.66
N ARG A 29 -1.37 5.63 -13.42
CA ARG A 29 -0.87 6.57 -12.43
C ARG A 29 -0.98 6.03 -11.00
N TRP A 30 -2.06 5.31 -10.68
CA TRP A 30 -2.18 4.60 -9.41
C TRP A 30 -1.12 3.50 -9.25
N LEU A 31 -0.88 2.72 -10.29
CA LEU A 31 0.17 1.70 -10.31
C LEU A 31 1.55 2.33 -10.05
N LEU A 32 1.85 3.45 -10.72
CA LEU A 32 3.10 4.19 -10.50
C LEU A 32 3.22 4.69 -9.06
N ALA A 33 2.16 5.24 -8.47
CA ALA A 33 2.15 5.68 -7.07
C ALA A 33 2.39 4.50 -6.10
N ILE A 34 1.82 3.32 -6.38
CA ILE A 34 2.05 2.10 -5.61
C ILE A 34 3.51 1.64 -5.73
N GLN A 35 4.08 1.63 -6.95
CA GLN A 35 5.48 1.26 -7.17
C GLN A 35 6.47 2.21 -6.47
N LYS A 36 6.20 3.53 -6.49
CA LYS A 36 6.97 4.51 -5.70
C LYS A 36 6.87 4.22 -4.19
N THR A 37 5.69 3.84 -3.72
CA THR A 37 5.47 3.46 -2.31
C THR A 37 6.22 2.18 -1.94
N GLU A 38 6.21 1.18 -2.81
CA GLU A 38 6.97 -0.06 -2.62
C GLU A 38 8.47 0.23 -2.53
N ALA A 39 9.01 0.99 -3.49
CA ALA A 39 10.43 1.37 -3.51
C ALA A 39 10.85 2.13 -2.24
N TYR A 40 9.99 3.00 -1.72
CA TYR A 40 10.23 3.69 -0.45
C TYR A 40 10.42 2.73 0.74
N TYR A 41 9.71 1.61 0.77
CA TYR A 41 9.84 0.62 1.84
C TYR A 41 10.93 -0.42 1.58
N LEU A 42 11.21 -0.78 0.32
CA LEU A 42 12.30 -1.70 -0.04
C LEU A 42 13.68 -1.15 0.35
N THR A 43 13.86 0.17 0.34
CA THR A 43 15.11 0.82 0.80
C THR A 43 15.26 0.85 2.33
N ARG A 44 14.26 0.38 3.07
CA ARG A 44 14.21 0.39 4.54
C ARG A 44 14.10 -1.03 5.09
N GLU A 45 15.19 -1.77 4.96
CA GLU A 45 15.28 -3.14 5.46
C GLU A 45 14.81 -3.24 6.92
N GLY A 46 14.00 -4.26 7.21
CA GLY A 46 13.48 -4.54 8.55
C GLY A 46 12.30 -3.67 9.01
N ALA A 47 11.83 -2.70 8.20
CA ALA A 47 10.64 -1.93 8.55
C ALA A 47 9.38 -2.83 8.55
N ILE A 48 8.56 -2.74 9.61
CA ILE A 48 7.27 -3.46 9.70
C ILE A 48 6.36 -3.09 8.52
N SER A 49 6.41 -1.84 8.07
CA SER A 49 5.70 -1.40 6.87
C SER A 49 6.11 -2.19 5.62
N ALA A 50 7.39 -2.52 5.44
CA ALA A 50 7.84 -3.37 4.33
C ALA A 50 7.28 -4.79 4.42
N ILE A 51 7.28 -5.39 5.63
CA ILE A 51 6.71 -6.72 5.88
C ILE A 51 5.21 -6.74 5.55
N VAL A 52 4.45 -5.75 6.04
CA VAL A 52 3.01 -5.64 5.76
C VAL A 52 2.76 -5.39 4.27
N PHE A 53 3.58 -4.58 3.62
CA PHE A 53 3.44 -4.29 2.20
C PHE A 53 3.59 -5.54 1.34
N ASP A 54 4.64 -6.33 1.57
CA ASP A 54 4.87 -7.60 0.86
C ASP A 54 3.78 -8.63 1.17
N LEU A 55 3.63 -9.01 2.43
CA LEU A 55 2.73 -10.10 2.83
C LEU A 55 1.27 -9.80 2.51
N HIS A 56 0.78 -8.62 2.89
CA HIS A 56 -0.64 -8.28 2.75
C HIS A 56 -1.00 -7.84 1.34
N PHE A 57 -0.22 -6.91 0.75
CA PHE A 57 -0.63 -6.28 -0.51
C PHE A 57 -0.02 -6.96 -1.74
N ARG A 58 1.25 -7.37 -1.70
CA ARG A 58 1.87 -8.08 -2.84
C ARG A 58 1.43 -9.54 -2.89
N ARG A 59 1.58 -10.28 -1.80
CA ARG A 59 1.25 -11.72 -1.68
C ARG A 59 -0.22 -12.00 -1.34
N LYS A 60 -1.03 -10.97 -1.08
CA LYS A 60 -2.48 -11.06 -0.82
C LYS A 60 -2.86 -11.95 0.36
N LEU A 61 -2.02 -11.99 1.40
CA LEU A 61 -2.36 -12.70 2.63
C LEU A 61 -3.41 -11.94 3.45
N SER A 62 -4.23 -12.67 4.19
CA SER A 62 -5.17 -12.06 5.15
C SER A 62 -4.41 -11.32 6.26
N ARG A 63 -5.09 -10.41 6.97
CA ARG A 63 -4.51 -9.70 8.14
C ARG A 63 -3.93 -10.69 9.16
N SER A 64 -4.69 -11.74 9.50
CA SER A 64 -4.26 -12.74 10.49
C SER A 64 -3.00 -13.50 10.03
N LYS A 65 -2.95 -13.90 8.75
CA LYS A 65 -1.75 -14.57 8.19
C LYS A 65 -0.56 -13.62 8.11
N THR A 66 -0.78 -12.36 7.74
CA THR A 66 0.28 -11.32 7.72
C THR A 66 0.88 -11.11 9.11
N ILE A 67 0.03 -11.02 10.13
CA ILE A 67 0.44 -10.89 11.54
C ILE A 67 1.26 -12.11 11.98
N GLN A 68 0.79 -13.31 11.63
CA GLN A 68 1.44 -14.57 11.99
C GLN A 68 2.79 -14.75 11.27
N GLU A 69 2.81 -14.66 9.94
CA GLU A 69 4.02 -14.87 9.11
C GLU A 69 5.03 -13.73 9.28
N GLY A 70 4.55 -12.50 9.49
CA GLY A 70 5.40 -11.35 9.74
C GLY A 70 5.95 -11.28 11.17
N HIS A 71 5.51 -12.17 12.07
CA HIS A 71 5.85 -12.15 13.50
C HIS A 71 5.65 -10.77 14.15
N ILE A 72 4.55 -10.09 13.80
CA ILE A 72 4.25 -8.73 14.27
C ILE A 72 2.98 -8.70 15.12
N SER A 73 2.85 -7.69 16.00
CA SER A 73 1.62 -7.48 16.75
C SER A 73 0.50 -6.88 15.88
N ALA A 74 -0.76 -7.07 16.29
CA ALA A 74 -1.90 -6.41 15.65
C ALA A 74 -1.78 -4.88 15.65
N THR A 75 -1.29 -4.29 16.74
CA THR A 75 -1.05 -2.85 16.84
C THR A 75 0.04 -2.39 15.88
N SER A 76 1.12 -3.17 15.74
CA SER A 76 2.19 -2.87 14.78
C SER A 76 1.69 -2.95 13.35
N TYR A 77 0.85 -3.94 13.03
CA TYR A 77 0.17 -4.04 11.74
C TYR A 77 -0.68 -2.80 11.45
N ASP A 78 -1.52 -2.35 12.39
CA ASP A 78 -2.43 -1.22 12.17
C ASP A 78 -1.67 0.11 11.99
N LYS A 79 -0.53 0.27 12.70
CA LYS A 79 0.40 1.40 12.51
C LYS A 79 1.05 1.35 11.13
N ALA A 80 1.60 0.21 10.74
CA ALA A 80 2.21 0.01 9.43
C ALA A 80 1.21 0.23 8.28
N LEU A 81 -0.01 -0.29 8.40
CA LEU A 81 -1.07 -0.04 7.43
C LEU A 81 -1.36 1.46 7.29
N THR A 82 -1.42 2.19 8.40
CA THR A 82 -1.67 3.64 8.37
C THR A 82 -0.51 4.42 7.76
N ASP A 83 0.73 4.02 8.05
CA ASP A 83 1.95 4.56 7.44
C ASP A 83 1.94 4.35 5.91
N ILE A 84 1.74 3.10 5.46
CA ILE A 84 1.66 2.73 4.04
C ILE A 84 0.61 3.56 3.31
N LEU A 85 -0.61 3.66 3.85
CA LEU A 85 -1.68 4.42 3.22
C LEU A 85 -1.36 5.92 3.16
N SER A 86 -0.67 6.45 4.16
CA SER A 86 -0.25 7.85 4.17
C SER A 86 0.86 8.12 3.14
N THR A 87 1.84 7.22 3.01
CA THR A 87 2.89 7.31 1.98
C THR A 87 2.30 7.23 0.58
N LEU A 88 1.40 6.27 0.34
CA LEU A 88 0.71 6.17 -0.95
C LEU A 88 -0.08 7.44 -1.25
N ALA A 89 -0.77 8.00 -0.25
CA ALA A 89 -1.52 9.24 -0.45
C ALA A 89 -0.61 10.40 -0.88
N VAL A 90 0.62 10.50 -0.36
CA VAL A 90 1.59 11.51 -0.80
C VAL A 90 1.91 11.35 -2.29
N TYR A 91 2.28 10.14 -2.72
CA TYR A 91 2.61 9.90 -4.13
C TYR A 91 1.39 10.05 -5.06
N ALA A 92 0.21 9.60 -4.61
CA ALA A 92 -1.02 9.74 -5.37
C ALA A 92 -1.45 11.22 -5.52
N ALA A 93 -1.25 12.04 -4.48
CA ALA A 93 -1.54 13.48 -4.54
C ALA A 93 -0.61 14.21 -5.51
N GLN A 94 0.68 13.84 -5.56
CA GLN A 94 1.65 14.41 -6.53
C GLN A 94 1.21 14.18 -7.99
N ASP A 95 0.54 13.06 -8.25
CA ASP A 95 0.04 12.69 -9.58
C ASP A 95 -1.44 13.12 -9.82
N GLY A 96 -2.00 13.94 -8.91
CA GLY A 96 -3.35 14.53 -9.02
C GLY A 96 -4.49 13.52 -8.83
N LEU A 97 -4.25 12.41 -8.14
CA LEU A 97 -5.22 11.31 -7.97
C LEU A 97 -6.10 11.46 -6.73
N LEU A 98 -5.74 12.37 -5.82
CA LEU A 98 -6.47 12.68 -4.60
C LEU A 98 -6.95 14.13 -4.65
N ASP A 99 -8.27 14.30 -4.64
CA ASP A 99 -9.00 15.57 -4.61
C ASP A 99 -9.58 15.88 -3.22
#